data_AF-A0A535D2K8-F1
#
_entry.id   AF-A0A535D2K8-F1
#
_cell.length_a   1.000
_cell.length_b   1.000
_cell.length_c   1.000
_cell.angle_alpha   90.00
_cell.angle_beta   90.00
_cell.angle_gamma   90.00
#
_symmetry.space_group_name_H-M   'P 1'
#
loop_
_entity.id
_entity.type
_entity.pdbx_description
1 polymer ?
#
loop_
_entity_poly.entity_id
_entity_poly.type
_entity_poly.pdbx_seq_one_letter_code
_entity_poly.pdbx_strand_id
1 'polypeptide(L)'
;MISEKPTFKELLRKHKIALGAVAAQAGVEISRAYIMEQGGMIHGVYADALLAALSHLTGQNYTRDNVGGIYLHNEYHDGPYPPLGIKLR
;
A
#
# COMPACT_ATOMS: atom_id res chain seq x y z
N MET A 1 -8.83 11.99 21.82
CA MET A 1 -8.47 12.42 20.45
C MET A 1 -7.97 11.19 19.72
N ILE A 2 -8.73 10.69 18.75
CA ILE A 2 -8.29 9.55 17.93
C ILE A 2 -7.25 10.14 16.98
N SER A 3 -5.97 9.90 17.24
CA SER A 3 -4.89 10.37 16.38
C SER A 3 -5.00 9.59 15.07
N GLU A 4 -5.69 10.15 14.07
CA GLU A 4 -5.76 9.53 12.75
C GLU A 4 -4.34 9.39 12.20
N LYS A 5 -3.97 8.16 11.85
CA LYS A 5 -2.63 7.85 11.31
C LYS A 5 -2.45 8.63 10.00
N PRO A 6 -1.28 9.25 9.77
CA PRO A 6 -1.05 10.03 8.55
C PRO A 6 -1.18 9.13 7.32
N THR A 7 -1.85 9.63 6.30
CA THR A 7 -1.97 8.94 5.02
C THR A 7 -0.69 9.07 4.19
N PHE A 8 -0.52 8.18 3.22
CA PHE A 8 0.62 8.23 2.29
C PHE A 8 0.76 9.61 1.62
N LYS A 9 -0.35 10.21 1.18
CA LYS A 9 -0.41 11.54 0.59
C LYS A 9 0.07 12.66 1.53
N GLU A 10 -0.32 12.58 2.80
CA GLU A 10 0.10 13.56 3.80
C GLU A 10 1.60 13.45 4.10
N LEU A 11 2.13 12.23 4.14
CA LEU A 11 3.57 12.02 4.33
C LEU A 11 4.39 12.57 3.14
N LEU A 12 3.94 12.35 1.90
CA LEU A 12 4.58 12.93 0.72
C LEU A 12 4.62 14.47 0.81
N ARG A 13 3.50 15.10 1.18
CA ARG A 13 3.41 16.56 1.34
C ARG A 13 4.29 17.08 2.48
N LYS A 14 4.27 16.40 3.63
CA LYS A 14 5.08 16.74 4.81
C LYS A 14 6.56 16.75 4.48
N HIS A 15 7.04 15.76 3.74
CA HIS A 15 8.44 15.62 3.36
C HIS A 15 8.82 16.30 2.05
N LYS A 16 7.86 16.93 1.35
CA LYS A 16 8.03 17.53 0.02
C LYS A 16 8.63 16.55 -1.00
N ILE A 17 8.21 15.28 -0.92
CA ILE A 17 8.66 14.22 -1.81
C ILE A 17 7.66 14.08 -2.96
N ALA A 18 8.16 14.07 -4.19
CA ALA A 18 7.36 13.79 -5.36
C ALA A 18 6.99 12.30 -5.40
N LEU A 19 5.72 12.00 -5.72
CA LEU A 19 5.24 10.63 -5.88
C LEU A 19 6.11 9.81 -6.83
N GLY A 20 6.56 10.41 -7.94
CA GLY A 20 7.43 9.77 -8.92
C GLY A 20 8.78 9.34 -8.35
N ALA A 21 9.34 10.07 -7.38
CA ALA A 21 10.58 9.68 -6.73
C ALA A 21 10.41 8.43 -5.86
N VAL A 22 9.28 8.33 -5.13
CA VAL A 22 8.95 7.13 -4.34
C VAL A 22 8.66 5.94 -5.25
N ALA A 23 7.91 6.15 -6.33
CA ALA A 23 7.59 5.11 -7.31
C ALA A 23 8.86 4.55 -7.97
N ALA A 24 9.77 5.43 -8.41
CA ALA A 24 11.05 5.03 -8.99
C ALA A 24 11.93 4.27 -7.99
N GLN A 25 12.02 4.75 -6.75
CA GLN A 25 12.78 4.07 -5.68
C GLN A 25 12.19 2.70 -5.32
N ALA A 26 10.87 2.56 -5.36
CA ALA A 26 10.17 1.31 -5.08
C ALA A 26 10.20 0.32 -6.25
N GLY A 27 10.59 0.75 -7.47
CA GLY A 27 10.43 -0.04 -8.68
C GLY A 27 8.96 -0.29 -9.05
N VAL A 28 8.06 0.61 -8.65
CA VAL A 28 6.62 0.51 -8.85
C VAL A 28 6.18 1.53 -9.89
N GLU A 29 5.27 1.13 -10.79
CA GLU A 29 4.69 2.05 -11.77
C GLU A 29 4.02 3.24 -11.08
N ILE A 30 4.22 4.45 -11.63
CA ILE A 30 3.66 5.69 -11.06
C ILE A 30 2.13 5.65 -10.97
N SER A 31 1.46 4.94 -11.88
CA SER A 31 0.01 4.71 -11.85
C SER A 31 -0.44 3.96 -10.59
N ARG A 32 0.32 2.94 -10.16
CA ARG A 32 0.04 2.17 -8.93
C ARG A 32 0.33 3.01 -7.69
N ALA A 33 1.42 3.78 -7.70
CA ALA A 33 1.72 4.72 -6.63
C ALA A 33 0.62 5.79 -6.49
N TYR A 34 0.07 6.26 -7.60
CA TYR A 34 -1.03 7.22 -7.62
C TYR A 34 -2.33 6.65 -7.02
N ILE A 35 -2.65 5.38 -7.28
CA ILE A 35 -3.78 4.70 -6.66
C ILE A 35 -3.64 4.73 -5.12
N MET A 36 -2.46 4.42 -4.59
CA MET A 36 -2.21 4.49 -3.14
C MET A 36 -2.30 5.91 -2.59
N GLU A 37 -1.78 6.90 -3.31
CA GLU A 37 -1.87 8.32 -2.91
C GLU A 37 -3.33 8.79 -2.79
N GLN A 38 -4.22 8.34 -3.67
CA GLN A 38 -5.63 8.69 -3.61
C GLN A 38 -6.44 7.84 -2.61
N GLY A 39 -5.81 6.92 -1.87
CA GLY A 39 -6.51 6.01 -0.97
C GLY A 39 -7.31 4.93 -1.70
N GLY A 40 -6.89 4.57 -2.91
CA GLY A 40 -7.47 3.47 -3.68
C GLY A 40 -6.95 2.10 -3.24
N MET A 41 -7.58 1.05 -3.78
CA MET A 41 -7.21 -0.33 -3.48
C MET A 41 -5.93 -0.73 -4.23
N ILE A 42 -4.93 -1.23 -3.51
CA ILE A 42 -3.61 -1.59 -4.06
C ILE A 42 -3.17 -2.98 -3.57
N HIS A 43 -2.35 -3.67 -4.36
CA HIS A 43 -1.72 -4.91 -3.93
C HIS A 43 -0.77 -4.68 -2.74
N GLY A 44 -0.79 -5.58 -1.76
CA GLY A 44 0.03 -5.47 -0.55
C GLY A 44 1.52 -5.33 -0.84
N VAL A 45 2.02 -6.06 -1.84
CA VAL A 45 3.44 -6.01 -2.24
C VAL A 45 3.84 -4.60 -2.69
N TYR A 46 2.98 -3.92 -3.46
CA TYR A 46 3.28 -2.55 -3.90
C TYR A 46 3.13 -1.52 -2.78
N ALA A 47 2.15 -1.69 -1.90
CA ALA A 47 2.00 -0.83 -0.73
C ALA A 47 3.26 -0.90 0.16
N ASP A 48 3.74 -2.12 0.47
CA ASP A 48 4.93 -2.32 1.28
C ASP A 48 6.18 -1.77 0.60
N ALA A 49 6.33 -1.95 -0.72
CA ALA A 49 7.45 -1.39 -1.48
C ALA A 49 7.45 0.14 -1.48
N LEU A 50 6.29 0.79 -1.66
CA LEU A 50 6.15 2.24 -1.64
C LEU A 50 6.43 2.82 -0.25
N LEU A 51 5.97 2.15 0.81
CA LEU A 51 6.27 2.55 2.19
C LEU A 51 7.76 2.38 2.53
N ALA A 52 8.39 1.28 2.11
CA ALA A 52 9.82 1.06 2.30
C ALA A 52 10.65 2.11 1.55
N ALA A 53 10.27 2.45 0.32
CA ALA A 53 10.91 3.51 -0.45
C ALA A 53 10.76 4.89 0.22
N LEU A 54 9.55 5.23 0.69
CA LEU A 54 9.33 6.46 1.44
C LEU A 54 10.15 6.50 2.74
N SER A 55 10.25 5.35 3.42
CA SER A 55 11.04 5.21 4.64
C SER A 55 12.52 5.50 4.37
N HIS A 56 13.05 4.92 3.29
CA HIS A 56 14.42 5.13 2.85
C HIS A 56 14.70 6.58 2.48
N LEU A 57 13.78 7.24 1.76
CA LEU A 57 13.94 8.65 1.34
C LEU A 57 13.83 9.65 2.48
N THR A 58 13.17 9.30 3.58
CA THR A 58 12.92 10.20 4.72
C THR A 58 13.73 9.89 5.96
N GLY A 59 14.34 8.69 6.03
CA GLY A 59 14.98 8.17 7.23
C GLY A 59 14.00 7.80 8.36
N GLN A 60 12.69 7.76 8.08
CA GLN A 60 11.65 7.35 9.05
C GLN A 60 11.12 5.96 8.71
N ASN A 61 10.55 5.25 9.69
CA ASN A 61 9.98 3.93 9.44
C ASN A 61 8.47 4.05 9.18
N TYR A 62 8.05 3.77 7.95
CA TYR A 62 6.65 3.72 7.56
C TYR A 62 6.22 2.29 7.24
N THR A 63 5.13 1.87 7.88
CA THR A 63 4.53 0.54 7.75
C THR A 63 3.02 0.66 7.64
N ARG A 64 2.35 -0.42 7.22
CA ARG A 64 0.89 -0.49 7.17
C ARG A 64 0.24 -0.26 8.55
N ASP A 65 0.97 -0.49 9.63
CA ASP A 65 0.51 -0.24 11.00
C ASP A 65 0.54 1.24 11.40
N ASN A 66 1.38 2.07 10.79
CA ASN A 66 1.54 3.48 11.16
C ASN A 66 1.12 4.48 10.08
N VAL A 67 0.85 4.00 8.86
CA VAL A 67 0.28 4.79 7.76
C VAL A 67 -1.18 4.43 7.57
N GLY A 68 -2.05 5.44 7.56
CA GLY A 68 -3.49 5.31 7.34
C GLY A 68 -3.88 5.26 5.86
N GLY A 69 -5.12 4.86 5.59
CA GLY A 69 -5.72 4.96 4.25
C GLY A 69 -5.18 3.95 3.22
N ILE A 70 -4.57 2.85 3.66
CA ILE A 70 -4.09 1.78 2.79
C ILE A 70 -5.16 0.71 2.69
N TYR A 71 -5.80 0.62 1.53
CA TYR A 71 -6.78 -0.41 1.22
C TYR A 71 -6.11 -1.48 0.37
N LEU A 72 -6.04 -2.69 0.90
CA LEU A 72 -5.40 -3.79 0.19
C LEU A 72 -6.39 -4.49 -0.73
N HIS A 73 -5.96 -4.79 -1.95
CA HIS A 73 -6.67 -5.75 -2.77
C HIS A 73 -6.54 -7.10 -2.07
N ASN A 74 -7.66 -7.58 -1.50
CA ASN A 74 -7.71 -8.94 -1.00
C ASN A 74 -7.54 -9.84 -2.22
N GLU A 75 -6.37 -10.47 -2.37
CA GLU A 75 -6.26 -11.71 -3.11
C GLU A 75 -6.94 -12.82 -2.30
N TYR A 76 -8.24 -12.69 -2.05
CA TYR A 76 -9.05 -13.87 -1.88
C TYR A 76 -9.09 -14.51 -3.26
N HIS A 77 -8.19 -15.48 -3.45
CA HIS A 77 -8.29 -16.61 -4.37
C HIS A 77 -9.61 -16.67 -5.16
N ASP A 78 -9.75 -15.85 -6.21
CA ASP A 78 -10.72 -16.08 -7.29
C ASP A 78 -10.09 -17.13 -8.23
N GLY A 79 -9.75 -18.28 -7.65
CA GLY A 79 -9.60 -19.50 -8.40
C GLY A 79 -11.02 -19.98 -8.76
N PRO A 80 -11.29 -20.47 -9.99
CA PRO A 80 -12.64 -20.82 -10.43
C PRO A 80 -13.19 -22.10 -9.79
N TYR A 81 -12.71 -22.52 -8.61
CA TYR A 81 -13.09 -23.78 -7.99
C TYR A 81 -13.71 -23.55 -6.60
N PRO A 82 -14.98 -23.93 -6.37
CA PRO A 82 -15.45 -24.10 -5.00
C PRO A 82 -14.61 -25.17 -4.30
N PRO A 83 -14.41 -25.09 -2.96
CA PRO A 83 -13.81 -26.18 -2.22
C PRO A 83 -14.62 -27.43 -2.52
N LEU A 84 -13.97 -28.42 -3.15
CA LEU A 84 -14.56 -29.71 -3.46
C LEU A 84 -15.24 -30.21 -2.18
N GLY A 85 -16.57 -30.26 -2.24
CA GLY A 85 -17.40 -30.70 -1.13
C GLY A 85 -16.82 -32.00 -0.59
N ILE A 86 -16.40 -31.95 0.67
CA ILE A 86 -16.07 -33.14 1.44
C ILE A 86 -17.35 -33.99 1.42
N LYS A 87 -17.41 -34.99 0.55
CA LYS A 87 -18.37 -36.09 0.69
C LYS A 87 -17.90 -36.90 1.89
N LEU A 88 -18.43 -36.58 3.06
CA LEU A 88 -18.53 -37.53 4.15
C LEU A 88 -19.48 -38.64 3.68
N ARG A 89 -18.89 -39.77 3.28
CA ARG A 89 -19.51 -41.08 3.37
C ARG A 89 -18.77 -41.88 4.42
#